data_AF-A0AAJ6ML80-F1
#
_entry.id   AF-A0AAJ6ML80-F1
#
_cell.length_a   1.000
_cell.length_b   1.000
_cell.length_c   1.000
_cell.angle_alpha   90.00
_cell.angle_beta   90.00
_cell.angle_gamma   90.00
#
_symmetry.space_group_name_H-M   'P 1'
#
loop_
_entity.id
_entity.type
_entity.pdbx_description
1 polymer ?
#
loop_
_entity_poly.entity_id
_entity_poly.type
_entity_poly.pdbx_seq_one_letter_code
_entity_poly.pdbx_strand_id
1 'polypeptide(L)'
;MLADNLRRDAVTNQGFAMDAFLKRFMRDPDAALSRTKHHMSQFAAKISLRLGTGPDQRIGANFSLMYAAAALGIEYGILPWKKKETRVAIEKCMASALATIRSSPPPVHHALAAPTIKAAASRLRDLLDSLTLVPVKKGESCSDNEALRRQQADGFRVAQKTLVKPQAWKASDADKALLIGHHILQTQRKDVATLDRKIIGIPGKRRYYVIDEEKLAAVLAAGDD
;
A
#
# COMPACT_ATOMS: atom_id res chain seq x y z
N MET A 1 -26.48 22.64 10.72
CA MET A 1 -26.37 23.04 12.14
C MET A 1 -25.38 22.17 12.93
N LEU A 2 -25.61 20.86 13.15
CA LEU A 2 -24.63 20.02 13.89
C LEU A 2 -23.25 19.97 13.21
N ALA A 3 -23.21 19.69 11.91
CA ALA A 3 -21.95 19.63 11.16
C ALA A 3 -21.20 20.97 11.17
N ASP A 4 -21.91 22.09 11.07
CA ASP A 4 -21.30 23.43 11.06
C ASP A 4 -20.74 23.82 12.42
N ASN A 5 -21.44 23.46 13.50
CA ASN A 5 -20.95 23.64 14.87
C ASN A 5 -19.68 22.81 15.11
N LEU A 6 -19.68 21.53 14.71
CA LEU A 6 -18.49 20.68 14.82
C LEU A 6 -17.29 21.24 14.04
N ARG A 7 -17.51 21.78 12.83
CA ARG A 7 -16.44 22.42 12.06
C ARG A 7 -15.86 23.63 12.77
N ARG A 8 -16.72 24.53 13.27
CA ARG A 8 -16.29 25.72 13.99
C ARG A 8 -15.50 25.36 15.25
N ASP A 9 -16.00 24.41 16.04
CA ASP A 9 -15.35 23.99 17.28
C ASP A 9 -14.05 23.24 17.02
N ALA A 10 -13.96 22.48 15.93
CA ALA A 10 -12.72 21.82 15.52
C ALA A 10 -11.64 22.84 15.12
N VAL A 11 -11.99 23.94 14.44
CA VAL A 11 -11.03 24.99 14.07
C VAL A 11 -10.40 25.62 15.32
N THR A 12 -11.20 25.87 16.36
CA THR A 12 -10.72 26.54 17.57
C THR A 12 -10.05 25.59 18.57
N ASN A 13 -10.35 24.28 18.53
CA ASN A 13 -9.88 23.29 19.50
C ASN A 13 -9.10 22.12 18.88
N GLN A 14 -8.46 22.31 17.73
CA GLN A 14 -7.64 21.26 17.09
C GLN A 14 -6.32 21.00 17.83
N GLY A 15 -5.80 19.77 17.72
CA GLY A 15 -4.46 19.39 18.19
C GLY A 15 -4.37 18.96 19.66
N PHE A 16 -5.26 19.42 20.54
CA PHE A 16 -5.20 19.13 21.99
C PHE A 16 -5.23 17.64 22.32
N ALA A 17 -6.14 16.87 21.70
CA ALA A 17 -6.29 15.45 21.99
C ALA A 17 -5.06 14.64 21.57
N MET A 18 -4.44 14.98 20.42
CA MET A 18 -3.24 14.29 19.92
C MET A 18 -2.03 14.57 20.81
N ASP A 19 -1.82 15.83 21.19
CA ASP A 19 -0.72 16.22 22.09
C ASP A 19 -0.85 15.52 23.46
N ALA A 20 -2.05 15.53 24.06
CA ALA A 20 -2.31 14.83 25.31
C ALA A 20 -2.07 13.31 25.20
N PHE A 21 -2.48 12.72 24.07
CA PHE A 21 -2.27 11.29 23.81
C PHE A 21 -0.78 10.96 23.72
N LEU A 22 -0.03 11.71 22.90
CA LEU A 22 1.41 11.49 22.74
C LEU A 22 2.17 11.70 24.04
N LYS A 23 1.84 12.74 24.82
CA LYS A 23 2.44 12.97 26.15
C LYS A 23 2.21 11.80 27.11
N ARG A 24 1.05 11.15 27.07
CA ARG A 24 0.76 9.97 27.90
C ARG A 24 1.45 8.71 27.37
N PHE A 25 1.41 8.51 26.06
CA PHE A 25 2.04 7.37 25.39
C PHE A 25 3.55 7.35 25.60
N MET A 26 4.20 8.51 25.49
CA MET A 26 5.66 8.64 25.55
C MET A 26 6.25 8.58 26.97
N ARG A 27 5.43 8.57 28.02
CA ARG A 27 5.92 8.37 29.40
C ARG A 27 6.50 6.98 29.61
N ASP A 28 5.89 5.98 28.97
CA ASP A 28 6.34 4.60 28.99
C ASP A 28 5.89 3.93 27.66
N PRO A 29 6.69 4.12 26.58
CA PRO A 29 6.33 3.62 25.26
C PRO A 29 6.18 2.10 25.21
N ASP A 30 6.96 1.36 26.00
CA ASP A 30 6.94 -0.10 26.01
C ASP A 30 5.66 -0.62 26.68
N ALA A 31 5.26 -0.04 27.82
CA ALA A 31 3.98 -0.37 28.43
C ALA A 31 2.80 0.04 27.54
N ALA A 32 2.87 1.21 26.91
CA ALA A 32 1.84 1.69 25.98
C ALA A 32 1.70 0.76 24.77
N LEU A 33 2.82 0.30 24.20
CA LEU A 33 2.84 -0.66 23.10
C LEU A 33 2.29 -2.02 23.53
N SER A 34 2.65 -2.50 24.73
CA SER A 34 2.12 -3.75 25.29
C SER A 34 0.60 -3.70 25.46
N ARG A 35 0.07 -2.59 26.01
CA ARG A 35 -1.38 -2.36 26.13
C ARG A 35 -2.06 -2.24 24.77
N THR A 36 -1.44 -1.56 23.81
CA THR A 36 -1.93 -1.48 22.43
C THR A 36 -2.14 -2.88 21.86
N LYS A 37 -1.10 -3.72 21.92
CA LYS A 37 -1.16 -5.12 21.46
C LYS A 37 -2.25 -5.91 22.19
N HIS A 38 -2.35 -5.75 23.50
CA HIS A 38 -3.40 -6.39 24.31
C HIS A 38 -4.81 -6.02 23.82
N HIS A 39 -5.10 -4.73 23.60
CA HIS A 39 -6.41 -4.32 23.08
C HIS A 39 -6.67 -4.79 21.64
N MET A 40 -5.65 -4.76 20.79
CA MET A 40 -5.76 -5.32 19.43
C MET A 40 -6.14 -6.80 19.49
N SER A 41 -5.45 -7.61 20.30
CA SER A 41 -5.76 -9.03 20.50
C SER A 41 -7.15 -9.25 21.09
N GLN A 42 -7.55 -8.43 22.08
CA GLN A 42 -8.88 -8.51 22.70
C GLN A 42 -10.02 -8.18 21.72
N PHE A 43 -9.77 -7.26 20.77
CA PHE A 43 -10.71 -6.96 19.70
C PHE A 43 -10.76 -8.11 18.70
N ALA A 44 -9.59 -8.49 18.17
CA ALA A 44 -9.42 -9.52 17.15
C ALA A 44 -9.99 -10.88 17.58
N ALA A 45 -9.75 -11.32 18.82
CA ALA A 45 -10.19 -12.63 19.32
C ALA A 45 -11.72 -12.86 19.17
N LYS A 46 -12.54 -11.80 19.28
CA LYS A 46 -14.00 -11.93 19.08
C LYS A 46 -14.44 -11.85 17.62
N ILE A 47 -13.53 -11.47 16.72
CA ILE A 47 -13.80 -11.21 15.31
C ILE A 47 -13.22 -12.30 14.42
N SER A 48 -12.15 -12.98 14.86
CA SER A 48 -11.44 -14.03 14.11
C SER A 48 -12.36 -15.13 13.55
N LEU A 49 -13.52 -15.37 14.17
CA LEU A 49 -14.53 -16.32 13.68
C LEU A 49 -15.26 -15.88 12.40
N ARG A 50 -15.11 -14.63 11.94
CA ARG A 50 -15.92 -14.03 10.85
C ARG A 50 -15.11 -13.56 9.63
N LEU A 51 -13.79 -13.76 9.63
CA LEU A 51 -12.88 -13.29 8.57
C LEU A 51 -12.41 -14.50 7.76
N GLY A 52 -12.87 -14.62 6.52
CA GLY A 52 -12.63 -15.80 5.67
C GLY A 52 -11.49 -15.63 4.66
N THR A 53 -11.06 -14.39 4.38
CA THR A 53 -10.11 -14.09 3.29
C THR A 53 -8.96 -13.18 3.74
N GLY A 54 -7.86 -13.13 2.97
CA GLY A 54 -6.72 -12.24 3.26
C GLY A 54 -7.07 -10.74 3.31
N PRO A 55 -7.93 -10.20 2.43
CA PRO A 55 -8.49 -8.85 2.57
C PRO A 55 -9.29 -8.64 3.86
N ASP A 56 -10.14 -9.60 4.25
CA ASP A 56 -10.91 -9.53 5.50
C ASP A 56 -9.99 -9.42 6.73
N GLN A 57 -8.90 -10.19 6.74
CA GLN A 57 -7.89 -10.15 7.81
C GLN A 57 -7.21 -8.79 7.92
N ARG A 58 -6.88 -8.15 6.78
CA ARG A 58 -6.29 -6.80 6.76
C ARG A 58 -7.25 -5.74 7.31
N ILE A 59 -8.52 -5.81 6.93
CA ILE A 59 -9.56 -4.92 7.45
C ILE A 59 -9.71 -5.13 8.97
N GLY A 60 -9.78 -6.38 9.42
CA GLY A 60 -9.83 -6.72 10.83
C GLY A 60 -8.64 -6.16 11.63
N ALA A 61 -7.42 -6.23 11.08
CA ALA A 61 -6.23 -5.66 11.71
C ALA A 61 -6.31 -4.13 11.86
N ASN A 62 -6.78 -3.42 10.84
CA ASN A 62 -6.95 -1.96 10.88
C ASN A 62 -7.98 -1.55 11.95
N PHE A 63 -9.14 -2.21 11.98
CA PHE A 63 -10.15 -1.93 13.00
C PHE A 63 -9.70 -2.32 14.42
N SER A 64 -8.87 -3.37 14.56
CA SER A 64 -8.23 -3.73 15.83
C SER A 64 -7.33 -2.62 16.35
N LEU A 65 -6.54 -2.01 15.46
CA LEU A 65 -5.69 -0.86 15.82
C LEU A 65 -6.53 0.36 16.20
N MET A 66 -7.61 0.67 15.46
CA MET A 66 -8.53 1.76 15.79
C MET A 66 -9.15 1.56 17.19
N TYR A 67 -9.59 0.34 17.51
CA TYR A 67 -10.09 0.02 18.84
C TYR A 67 -9.02 0.21 19.92
N ALA A 68 -7.78 -0.25 19.67
CA ALA A 68 -6.70 -0.11 20.63
C ALA A 68 -6.37 1.36 20.93
N ALA A 69 -6.31 2.20 19.89
CA ALA A 69 -6.11 3.64 20.05
C ALA A 69 -7.24 4.29 20.86
N ALA A 70 -8.50 3.95 20.57
CA ALA A 70 -9.64 4.47 21.31
C ALA A 70 -9.66 3.99 22.77
N ALA A 71 -9.34 2.71 23.01
CA ALA A 71 -9.24 2.16 24.36
C ALA A 71 -8.15 2.87 25.19
N LEU A 72 -6.97 3.11 24.60
CA LEU A 72 -5.92 3.89 25.26
C LEU A 72 -6.36 5.35 25.51
N GLY A 73 -7.00 5.99 24.54
CA GLY A 73 -7.51 7.36 24.71
C GLY A 73 -8.53 7.48 25.85
N ILE A 74 -9.38 6.45 26.04
CA ILE A 74 -10.31 6.36 27.17
C ILE A 74 -9.54 6.14 28.48
N GLU A 75 -8.59 5.20 28.51
CA GLU A 75 -7.78 4.90 29.70
C GLU A 75 -6.90 6.08 30.15
N TYR A 76 -6.46 6.92 29.21
CA TYR A 76 -5.76 8.16 29.47
C TYR A 76 -6.67 9.31 29.93
N GLY A 77 -8.00 9.12 29.90
CA GLY A 77 -8.99 10.14 30.25
C GLY A 77 -9.14 11.25 29.20
N ILE A 78 -8.68 11.01 27.97
CA ILE A 78 -8.75 11.98 26.85
C ILE A 78 -10.11 11.89 26.16
N LEU A 79 -10.61 10.67 25.99
CA LEU A 79 -11.89 10.41 25.33
C LEU A 79 -12.96 10.17 26.39
N PRO A 80 -14.05 10.95 26.41
CA PRO A 80 -15.13 10.82 27.40
C PRO A 80 -16.11 9.68 27.05
N TRP A 81 -15.62 8.64 26.37
CA TRP A 81 -16.43 7.55 25.86
C TRP A 81 -16.32 6.32 26.75
N LYS A 82 -17.32 5.43 26.72
CA LYS A 82 -17.22 4.14 27.42
C LYS A 82 -16.69 3.08 26.48
N LYS A 83 -15.71 2.31 26.97
CA LYS A 83 -15.00 1.27 26.21
C LYS A 83 -15.92 0.25 25.54
N LYS A 84 -17.03 -0.14 26.19
CA LYS A 84 -18.02 -1.10 25.63
C LYS A 84 -18.78 -0.51 24.44
N GLU A 85 -19.24 0.73 24.55
CA GLU A 85 -20.01 1.41 23.49
C GLU A 85 -19.11 1.73 22.29
N THR A 86 -17.88 2.20 22.56
CA THR A 86 -16.85 2.41 21.53
C THR A 86 -16.55 1.13 20.77
N ARG A 87 -16.39 0.00 21.48
CA ARG A 87 -16.19 -1.31 20.84
C ARG A 87 -17.32 -1.65 19.88
N VAL A 88 -18.58 -1.57 20.34
CA VAL A 88 -19.76 -1.88 19.52
C VAL A 88 -19.85 -0.97 18.30
N ALA A 89 -19.56 0.32 18.45
CA ALA A 89 -19.56 1.26 17.33
C ALA A 89 -18.50 0.88 16.27
N ILE A 90 -17.28 0.58 16.70
CA ILE A 90 -16.19 0.16 15.80
C ILE A 90 -16.51 -1.18 15.13
N GLU A 91 -17.10 -2.15 15.85
CA GLU A 91 -17.57 -3.42 15.29
C GLU A 91 -18.64 -3.21 14.21
N LYS A 92 -19.59 -2.29 14.42
CA LYS A 92 -20.59 -1.91 13.40
C LYS A 92 -19.93 -1.30 12.17
N CYS A 93 -19.01 -0.36 12.34
CA CYS A 93 -18.27 0.24 11.23
C CYS A 93 -17.48 -0.81 10.43
N MET A 94 -16.84 -1.76 11.11
CA MET A 94 -16.12 -2.85 10.46
C MET A 94 -17.07 -3.77 9.69
N ALA A 95 -18.21 -4.15 10.28
CA ALA A 95 -19.19 -4.99 9.61
C ALA A 95 -19.73 -4.32 8.35
N SER A 96 -20.04 -3.01 8.41
CA SER A 96 -20.43 -2.23 7.24
C SER A 96 -19.32 -2.17 6.20
N ALA A 97 -18.07 -1.92 6.59
CA ALA A 97 -16.93 -1.89 5.66
C ALA A 97 -16.75 -3.24 4.94
N LEU A 98 -16.84 -4.36 5.66
CA LEU A 98 -16.80 -5.71 5.09
C LEU A 98 -17.99 -5.94 4.14
N ALA A 99 -19.19 -5.54 4.53
CA ALA A 99 -20.37 -5.66 3.70
C ALA A 99 -20.22 -4.85 2.40
N THR A 100 -19.77 -3.59 2.48
CA THR A 100 -19.51 -2.77 1.30
C THR A 100 -18.49 -3.40 0.36
N ILE A 101 -17.42 -4.01 0.88
CA ILE A 101 -16.39 -4.65 0.05
C ILE A 101 -16.91 -5.94 -0.58
N ARG A 102 -17.72 -6.72 0.15
CA ARG A 102 -18.31 -7.99 -0.33
C ARG A 102 -19.46 -7.77 -1.30
N SER A 103 -20.23 -6.70 -1.11
CA SER A 103 -21.38 -6.31 -1.94
C SER A 103 -21.01 -5.37 -3.08
N SER A 104 -19.80 -4.77 -3.04
CA SER A 104 -19.26 -4.16 -4.24
C SER A 104 -19.05 -5.29 -5.24
N PRO A 105 -19.68 -5.22 -6.42
CA PRO A 105 -19.27 -6.07 -7.52
C PRO A 105 -17.74 -5.91 -7.64
N PRO A 106 -16.97 -6.97 -7.97
CA PRO A 106 -15.65 -6.72 -8.52
C PRO A 106 -15.82 -5.62 -9.57
N PRO A 107 -14.95 -4.61 -9.61
CA PRO A 107 -15.10 -3.49 -10.54
C PRO A 107 -15.52 -4.08 -11.87
N VAL A 108 -16.68 -3.66 -12.36
CA VAL A 108 -17.24 -4.16 -13.61
C VAL A 108 -16.23 -3.73 -14.66
N HIS A 109 -15.26 -4.60 -14.91
CA HIS A 109 -14.50 -4.58 -16.13
C HIS A 109 -15.58 -4.85 -17.16
N HIS A 110 -16.04 -3.78 -17.82
CA HIS A 110 -16.70 -3.93 -19.11
C HIS A 110 -15.90 -4.98 -19.86
N ALA A 111 -16.58 -6.03 -20.34
CA ALA A 111 -15.99 -7.12 -21.09
C ALA A 111 -15.42 -6.58 -22.41
N LEU A 112 -14.32 -5.84 -22.32
CA LEU A 112 -13.28 -5.83 -23.30
C LEU A 112 -12.67 -7.21 -23.24
N ALA A 113 -12.41 -7.80 -24.41
CA ALA A 113 -11.80 -9.12 -24.56
C ALA A 113 -10.75 -9.38 -23.47
N ALA A 114 -10.74 -10.60 -22.91
CA ALA A 114 -9.80 -11.00 -21.87
C ALA A 114 -8.40 -10.44 -22.20
N PRO A 115 -7.78 -9.64 -21.31
CA PRO A 115 -6.55 -8.95 -21.64
C PRO A 115 -5.51 -9.98 -22.06
N THR A 116 -5.07 -9.91 -23.31
CA THR A 116 -4.04 -10.80 -23.82
C THR A 116 -2.69 -10.34 -23.27
N ILE A 117 -1.75 -11.28 -23.14
CA ILE A 117 -0.38 -10.94 -22.75
C ILE A 117 0.23 -9.91 -23.70
N LYS A 118 -0.07 -9.99 -25.00
CA LYS A 118 0.39 -9.05 -26.02
C LYS A 118 -0.13 -7.64 -25.76
N ALA A 119 -1.42 -7.49 -25.47
CA ALA A 119 -1.99 -6.19 -25.14
C ALA A 119 -1.40 -5.59 -23.85
N ALA A 120 -1.16 -6.42 -22.82
CA ALA A 120 -0.50 -6.00 -21.58
C ALA A 120 0.98 -5.61 -21.83
N ALA A 121 1.69 -6.36 -22.67
CA ALA A 121 3.06 -6.09 -23.07
C ALA A 121 3.18 -4.80 -23.90
N SER A 122 2.25 -4.54 -24.84
CA SER A 122 2.23 -3.31 -25.62
C SER A 122 1.98 -2.10 -24.73
N ARG A 123 0.98 -2.16 -23.84
CA ARG A 123 0.75 -1.08 -22.85
C ARG A 123 1.97 -0.84 -21.96
N LEU A 124 2.66 -1.90 -21.56
CA LEU A 124 3.90 -1.77 -20.81
C LEU A 124 4.99 -1.09 -21.65
N ARG A 125 5.16 -1.47 -22.91
CA ARG A 125 6.12 -0.84 -23.84
C ARG A 125 5.83 0.64 -24.02
N ASP A 126 4.60 1.00 -24.36
CA ASP A 126 4.18 2.39 -24.56
C ASP A 126 4.45 3.24 -23.31
N LEU A 127 4.16 2.67 -22.14
CA LEU A 127 4.51 3.31 -20.88
C LEU A 127 6.02 3.49 -20.75
N LEU A 128 6.83 2.44 -20.91
CA LEU A 128 8.28 2.53 -20.75
C LEU A 128 8.91 3.57 -21.69
N ASP A 129 8.35 3.73 -22.88
CA ASP A 129 8.80 4.72 -23.86
C ASP A 129 8.42 6.15 -23.45
N SER A 130 7.38 6.33 -22.64
CA SER A 130 6.99 7.62 -22.05
C SER A 130 7.77 8.02 -20.80
N LEU A 131 8.48 7.08 -20.15
CA LEU A 131 9.15 7.32 -18.87
C LEU A 131 10.56 7.89 -19.03
N THR A 132 10.96 8.75 -18.09
CA THR A 132 12.34 9.19 -17.98
C THR A 132 13.19 8.11 -17.30
N LEU A 133 13.77 7.20 -18.11
CA LEU A 133 14.58 6.08 -17.64
C LEU A 133 16.09 6.38 -17.77
N VAL A 134 16.79 6.41 -16.65
CA VAL A 134 18.24 6.71 -16.61
C VAL A 134 19.07 5.41 -16.67
N PRO A 135 20.05 5.29 -17.58
CA PRO A 135 20.95 4.14 -17.57
C PRO A 135 21.85 4.16 -16.34
N VAL A 136 22.02 3.01 -15.70
CA VAL A 136 22.89 2.84 -14.53
C VAL A 136 23.77 1.62 -14.73
N LYS A 137 25.09 1.84 -14.75
CA LYS A 137 26.08 0.76 -14.74
C LYS A 137 26.32 0.28 -13.32
N LYS A 138 26.40 -1.04 -13.15
CA LYS A 138 26.64 -1.66 -11.84
C LYS A 138 28.12 -1.54 -11.50
N GLY A 139 28.42 -1.10 -10.28
CA GLY A 139 29.80 -1.03 -9.77
C GLY A 139 30.53 0.29 -10.04
N GLU A 140 29.95 1.20 -10.80
CA GLU A 140 30.52 2.53 -11.02
C GLU A 140 30.03 3.54 -9.97
N SER A 141 30.94 4.43 -9.55
CA SER A 141 30.60 5.58 -8.71
C SER A 141 29.68 6.56 -9.46
N CYS A 142 29.00 7.41 -8.72
CA CYS A 142 28.04 8.37 -9.23
C CYS A 142 28.43 9.77 -8.74
N SER A 143 28.46 10.76 -9.64
CA SER A 143 28.57 12.17 -9.25
C SER A 143 27.28 12.67 -8.59
N ASP A 144 27.35 13.82 -7.91
CA ASP A 144 26.18 14.43 -7.25
C ASP A 144 25.08 14.81 -8.25
N ASN A 145 25.46 15.34 -9.41
CA ASN A 145 24.52 15.68 -10.47
C ASN A 145 23.81 14.43 -11.02
N GLU A 146 24.52 13.33 -11.21
CA GLU A 146 23.92 12.07 -11.63
C GLU A 146 23.00 11.49 -10.53
N ALA A 147 23.38 11.63 -9.26
CA ALA A 147 22.55 11.20 -8.14
C ALA A 147 21.24 11.98 -8.11
N LEU A 148 21.28 13.31 -8.32
CA LEU A 148 20.09 14.14 -8.41
C LEU A 148 19.19 13.75 -9.59
N ARG A 149 19.77 13.55 -10.78
CA ARG A 149 19.02 13.07 -11.96
C ARG A 149 18.36 11.72 -11.71
N ARG A 150 19.04 10.79 -11.05
CA ARG A 150 18.49 9.47 -10.70
C ARG A 150 17.34 9.59 -9.69
N GLN A 151 17.41 10.53 -8.75
CA GLN A 151 16.33 10.76 -7.78
C GLN A 151 15.06 11.26 -8.47
N GLN A 152 15.19 12.11 -9.49
CA GLN A 152 14.09 12.68 -10.27
C GLN A 152 13.53 11.74 -11.36
N ALA A 153 14.33 10.81 -11.86
CA ALA A 153 13.93 9.86 -12.91
C ALA A 153 12.73 8.98 -12.52
N ASP A 154 11.99 8.46 -13.50
CA ASP A 154 10.88 7.53 -13.28
C ASP A 154 11.36 6.11 -13.02
N GLY A 155 12.56 5.79 -13.50
CA GLY A 155 13.16 4.47 -13.38
C GLY A 155 14.59 4.40 -13.90
N PHE A 156 15.11 3.19 -13.99
CA PHE A 156 16.50 2.92 -14.33
C PHE A 156 16.62 1.77 -15.32
N ARG A 157 17.52 1.87 -16.29
CA ARG A 157 17.96 0.73 -17.11
C ARG A 157 19.26 0.17 -16.52
N VAL A 158 19.25 -1.10 -16.13
CA VAL A 158 20.38 -1.79 -15.51
C VAL A 158 20.58 -3.12 -16.22
N ALA A 159 21.59 -3.17 -17.11
CA ALA A 159 21.79 -4.29 -18.03
C ALA A 159 20.49 -4.58 -18.82
N GLN A 160 20.04 -5.84 -18.90
CA GLN A 160 18.82 -6.26 -19.60
C GLN A 160 17.52 -6.04 -18.79
N LYS A 161 17.59 -5.24 -17.71
CA LYS A 161 16.44 -5.02 -16.82
C LYS A 161 16.09 -3.55 -16.75
N THR A 162 14.80 -3.26 -16.79
CA THR A 162 14.26 -1.95 -16.46
C THR A 162 13.61 -1.97 -15.08
N LEU A 163 13.99 -1.01 -14.25
CA LEU A 163 13.49 -0.84 -12.89
C LEU A 163 12.62 0.41 -12.83
N VAL A 164 11.31 0.24 -12.66
CA VAL A 164 10.35 1.37 -12.62
C VAL A 164 9.94 1.66 -11.18
N LYS A 165 9.93 2.95 -10.79
CA LYS A 165 9.47 3.38 -9.47
C LYS A 165 7.95 3.18 -9.36
N PRO A 166 7.42 2.74 -8.19
CA PRO A 166 5.99 2.45 -8.05
C PRO A 166 5.06 3.61 -8.38
N GLN A 167 5.48 4.85 -8.13
CA GLN A 167 4.68 6.04 -8.45
C GLN A 167 4.58 6.34 -9.95
N ALA A 168 5.54 5.87 -10.76
CA ALA A 168 5.59 6.11 -12.20
C ALA A 168 4.74 5.10 -12.99
N TRP A 169 4.29 4.01 -12.36
CA TRP A 169 3.46 3.00 -13.01
C TRP A 169 2.32 2.52 -12.12
N LYS A 170 1.09 2.85 -12.52
CA LYS A 170 -0.16 2.41 -11.89
C LYS A 170 -0.87 1.35 -12.74
N ALA A 171 -0.23 0.21 -12.98
CA ALA A 171 -0.88 -0.91 -13.69
C ALA A 171 -2.06 -1.49 -12.92
N SER A 172 -3.01 -2.04 -13.69
CA SER A 172 -4.08 -2.90 -13.18
C SER A 172 -3.51 -4.21 -12.61
N ASP A 173 -4.23 -4.84 -11.69
CA ASP A 173 -3.79 -6.12 -11.12
C ASP A 173 -3.86 -7.27 -12.14
N ALA A 174 -4.76 -7.18 -13.13
CA ALA A 174 -4.83 -8.10 -14.25
C ALA A 174 -3.56 -8.05 -15.12
N ASP A 175 -3.10 -6.84 -15.49
CA ASP A 175 -1.86 -6.68 -16.27
C ASP A 175 -0.65 -7.18 -15.49
N LYS A 176 -0.57 -6.88 -14.17
CA LYS A 176 0.51 -7.41 -13.33
C LYS A 176 0.52 -8.93 -13.29
N ALA A 177 -0.65 -9.56 -13.13
CA ALA A 177 -0.76 -11.02 -13.07
C ALA A 177 -0.30 -11.68 -14.38
N LEU A 178 -0.71 -11.13 -15.53
CA LEU A 178 -0.28 -11.60 -16.85
C LEU A 178 1.23 -11.44 -17.03
N LEU A 179 1.77 -10.26 -16.74
CA LEU A 179 3.20 -9.97 -16.90
C LEU A 179 4.07 -10.84 -15.96
N ILE A 180 3.59 -11.14 -14.75
CA ILE A 180 4.24 -12.08 -13.83
C ILE A 180 4.18 -13.50 -14.38
N GLY A 181 3.02 -13.95 -14.85
CA GLY A 181 2.82 -15.28 -15.42
C GLY A 181 3.72 -15.58 -16.62
N HIS A 182 4.05 -14.57 -17.41
CA HIS A 182 4.97 -14.67 -18.55
C HIS A 182 6.42 -14.27 -18.23
N HIS A 183 6.76 -14.10 -16.94
CA HIS A 183 8.10 -13.75 -16.46
C HIS A 183 8.66 -12.42 -17.01
N ILE A 184 7.81 -11.54 -17.54
CA ILE A 184 8.19 -10.17 -17.93
C ILE A 184 8.40 -9.34 -16.66
N LEU A 185 7.52 -9.49 -15.66
CA LEU A 185 7.66 -8.85 -14.36
C LEU A 185 8.23 -9.82 -13.34
N GLN A 186 9.41 -9.51 -12.81
CA GLN A 186 10.09 -10.35 -11.83
C GLN A 186 9.53 -10.10 -10.42
N THR A 187 9.17 -11.19 -9.74
CA THR A 187 8.78 -11.16 -8.33
C THR A 187 9.42 -12.31 -7.54
N GLN A 188 9.53 -12.13 -6.23
CA GLN A 188 9.97 -13.13 -5.26
C GLN A 188 8.82 -13.67 -4.42
N ARG A 189 7.66 -12.98 -4.40
CA ARG A 189 6.50 -13.34 -3.59
C ARG A 189 5.22 -13.21 -4.39
N LYS A 190 4.29 -14.15 -4.21
CA LYS A 190 3.00 -14.17 -4.92
C LYS A 190 2.14 -12.93 -4.65
N ASP A 191 2.34 -12.25 -3.51
CA ASP A 191 1.51 -11.13 -3.06
C ASP A 191 2.11 -9.73 -3.34
N VAL A 192 3.35 -9.64 -3.84
CA VAL A 192 4.02 -8.35 -4.08
C VAL A 192 4.71 -8.34 -5.44
N ALA A 193 4.29 -7.44 -6.32
CA ALA A 193 4.82 -7.31 -7.69
C ALA A 193 6.12 -6.50 -7.81
N THR A 194 6.66 -5.99 -6.69
CA THR A 194 7.87 -5.16 -6.64
C THR A 194 8.98 -5.84 -5.85
N LEU A 195 10.23 -5.53 -6.20
CA LEU A 195 11.43 -6.05 -5.55
C LEU A 195 12.30 -4.93 -4.97
N ASP A 196 12.92 -5.21 -3.82
CA ASP A 196 13.90 -4.32 -3.24
C ASP A 196 15.19 -4.33 -4.07
N ARG A 197 15.64 -3.16 -4.51
CA ARG A 197 16.91 -2.97 -5.22
C ARG A 197 17.66 -1.77 -4.67
N LYS A 198 18.99 -1.87 -4.66
CA LYS A 198 19.89 -0.76 -4.33
C LYS A 198 20.38 -0.16 -5.65
N ILE A 199 20.21 1.14 -5.81
CA ILE A 199 20.70 1.90 -6.97
C ILE A 199 21.69 2.93 -6.46
N ILE A 200 22.88 2.97 -7.06
CA ILE A 200 23.93 3.91 -6.67
C ILE A 200 23.46 5.35 -6.93
N GLY A 201 23.70 6.26 -5.97
CA GLY A 201 23.15 7.63 -6.00
C GLY A 201 21.71 7.77 -5.48
N ILE A 202 21.01 6.65 -5.16
CA ILE A 202 19.70 6.68 -4.52
C ILE A 202 19.83 6.29 -3.04
N PRO A 203 19.35 7.13 -2.10
CA PRO A 203 19.37 6.78 -0.69
C PRO A 203 18.53 5.54 -0.36
N GLY A 204 19.15 4.58 0.34
CA GLY A 204 18.52 3.38 0.86
C GLY A 204 18.30 2.24 -0.14
N LYS A 205 17.56 1.22 0.30
CA LYS A 205 16.98 0.19 -0.58
C LYS A 205 15.54 0.58 -0.86
N ARG A 206 15.17 0.71 -2.14
CA ARG A 206 13.81 1.05 -2.55
C ARG A 206 13.20 -0.09 -3.35
N ARG A 207 11.87 -0.08 -3.45
CA ARG A 207 11.10 -1.06 -4.23
C ARG A 207 10.90 -0.58 -5.66
N TYR A 208 11.03 -1.51 -6.60
CA TYR A 208 10.84 -1.27 -8.03
C TYR A 208 10.05 -2.39 -8.67
N TYR A 209 9.29 -2.08 -9.71
CA TYR A 209 8.89 -3.08 -10.69
C TYR A 209 10.13 -3.45 -11.50
N VAL A 210 10.49 -4.73 -11.53
CA VAL A 210 11.67 -5.23 -12.24
C VAL A 210 11.22 -5.94 -13.50
N ILE A 211 11.45 -5.31 -14.63
CA ILE A 211 11.00 -5.75 -15.95
C ILE A 211 12.17 -6.39 -16.68
N ASP A 212 11.92 -7.56 -17.24
CA ASP A 212 12.83 -8.28 -18.12
C ASP A 212 12.59 -7.86 -19.57
N GLU A 213 13.53 -7.10 -20.14
CA GLU A 213 13.33 -6.49 -21.46
C GLU A 213 13.37 -7.51 -22.60
N GLU A 214 14.10 -8.61 -22.43
CA GLU A 214 14.16 -9.69 -23.43
C GLU A 214 12.85 -10.44 -23.50
N LYS A 215 12.27 -10.79 -22.34
CA LYS A 215 10.95 -11.43 -22.29
C LYS A 215 9.85 -10.52 -22.83
N LEU A 216 9.93 -9.22 -22.53
CA LEU A 216 9.01 -8.24 -23.08
C LEU A 216 9.11 -8.18 -24.62
N ALA A 217 10.32 -8.09 -25.16
CA ALA A 217 10.55 -8.06 -26.60
C ALA A 217 10.08 -9.36 -27.28
N ALA A 218 10.36 -10.52 -26.69
CA ALA A 218 9.95 -11.82 -27.23
C ALA A 218 8.42 -11.94 -27.37
N VAL A 219 7.66 -11.48 -26.36
CA VAL A 219 6.19 -11.48 -26.39
C VAL A 219 5.64 -10.52 -27.45
N LEU A 220 6.29 -9.37 -27.65
CA LEU A 220 5.88 -8.40 -28.67
C LEU A 220 6.21 -8.87 -30.09
N ALA A 221 7.27 -9.66 -30.25
CA ALA A 221 7.73 -10.18 -31.53
C ALA A 221 6.99 -11.46 -31.97
N ALA A 222 6.37 -12.19 -31.04
CA ALA A 222 5.54 -13.34 -31.38
C ALA A 222 4.28 -12.90 -32.14
N GLY A 223 4.10 -13.41 -33.36
CA GLY A 223 2.88 -13.24 -34.14
C GLY A 223 1.66 -13.82 -33.42
N ASP A 224 0.45 -13.39 -33.81
CA ASP A 224 -0.78 -13.96 -33.26
C ASP A 224 -0.97 -15.38 -33.85
N ASP A 225 -0.78 -16.41 -33.02
CA ASP A 225 -1.25 -17.77 -33.30
C ASP A 225 -2.75 -17.89 -33.02
#